data_AF-A0A9X0QCI3-F1
#
_entry.id   AF-A0A9X0QCI3-F1
#
_cell.length_a   1.000
_cell.length_b   1.000
_cell.length_c   1.000
_cell.angle_alpha   90.00
_cell.angle_beta   90.00
_cell.angle_gamma   90.00
#
_symmetry.space_group_name_H-M   'P 1'
#
loop_
_entity.id
_entity.type
_entity.pdbx_description
1 polymer ?
#
loop_
_entity_poly.entity_id
_entity_poly.type
_entity_poly.pdbx_seq_one_letter_code
_entity_poly.pdbx_strand_id
1 'polypeptide(L)'
;MNVQKGTFRLWVVLSVLFVIVVAAFSYDNIHTEFRNAYTDWNAVATKLGGENMVPADCEKARGTAGTDYNRNDDGFCWYEFSKFRSLYPEYKDVNDKELDRRLYAKAGKPLVEFHPWQKLAKVVLFAVGVPLGFLALGYALFWAVAGFRSQPSKQPPNAGDIS
;
A
#
# COMPACT_ATOMS: atom_id res chain seq x y z
N MET A 1 17.95 29.51 29.82
CA MET A 1 16.67 29.44 29.07
C MET A 1 16.35 27.99 28.76
N ASN A 2 15.09 27.58 28.89
CA ASN A 2 14.58 26.20 28.78
C ASN A 2 14.80 25.56 27.39
N VAL A 3 16.04 25.22 27.04
CA VAL A 3 16.39 24.55 25.77
C VAL A 3 15.57 23.26 25.59
N GLN A 4 15.35 22.49 26.66
CA GLN A 4 14.56 21.26 26.63
C GLN A 4 13.08 21.46 26.25
N LYS A 5 12.48 22.61 26.58
CA LYS A 5 11.08 22.89 26.19
C LYS A 5 10.97 23.42 24.74
N GLY A 6 12.04 24.05 24.24
CA GLY A 6 12.09 24.58 22.88
C GLY A 6 12.25 23.49 21.82
N THR A 7 13.14 22.51 22.06
CA THR A 7 13.42 21.43 21.10
C THR A 7 12.22 20.49 20.92
N PHE A 8 11.50 20.18 22.00
CA PHE A 8 10.31 19.33 21.91
C PHE A 8 9.21 19.98 21.08
N ARG A 9 8.93 21.27 21.31
CA ARG A 9 7.93 22.02 20.51
C ARG A 9 8.33 22.10 19.04
N LEU A 10 9.59 22.38 18.74
CA LEU A 10 10.09 22.42 17.37
C LEU A 10 9.99 21.04 16.68
N TRP A 11 10.31 19.96 17.39
CA TRP A 11 10.19 18.59 16.88
C TRP A 11 8.74 18.21 16.55
N VAL A 12 7.78 18.57 17.41
CA VAL A 12 6.36 18.33 17.14
C VAL A 12 5.93 19.07 15.87
N VAL A 13 6.29 20.35 15.74
CA VAL A 13 5.94 21.14 14.55
C VAL A 13 6.55 20.54 13.28
N LEU A 14 7.83 20.15 13.31
CA LEU A 14 8.49 19.50 12.17
C LEU A 14 7.86 18.15 11.82
N SER A 15 7.45 17.37 12.83
CA SER A 15 6.77 16.09 12.63
C SER A 15 5.40 16.26 11.96
N VAL A 16 4.62 17.26 12.39
CA VAL A 16 3.33 17.59 11.77
C VAL A 16 3.53 18.04 10.32
N LEU A 17 4.50 18.93 10.06
CA LEU A 17 4.83 19.35 8.70
C LEU A 17 5.27 18.19 7.82
N PHE A 18 6.09 17.28 8.36
CA PHE A 18 6.50 16.07 7.66
C PHE A 18 5.31 15.19 7.27
N VAL A 19 4.37 14.96 8.19
CA VAL A 19 3.15 14.18 7.90
C VAL A 19 2.33 14.85 6.80
N ILE A 20 2.16 16.18 6.83
CA ILE A 20 1.44 16.93 5.79
C ILE A 20 2.12 16.76 4.42
N VAL A 21 3.45 16.87 4.37
CA VAL A 21 4.22 16.70 3.14
C VAL A 21 4.06 15.28 2.60
N VAL A 22 4.26 14.25 3.43
CA VAL A 22 4.08 12.85 3.02
C VAL A 22 2.64 12.59 2.55
N ALA A 23 1.64 13.14 3.23
CA ALA A 23 0.24 13.03 2.83
C ALA A 23 0.01 13.68 1.45
N ALA A 24 0.52 14.88 1.21
CA ALA A 24 0.38 15.57 -0.08
C ALA A 24 1.03 14.77 -1.23
N PHE A 25 2.24 14.27 -1.04
CA PHE A 25 2.94 13.49 -2.07
C PHE A 25 2.33 12.10 -2.32
N SER A 26 1.72 11.49 -1.30
CA SER A 26 1.10 10.17 -1.41
C SER A 26 -0.37 10.23 -1.82
N TYR A 27 -1.01 11.39 -1.75
CA TYR A 27 -2.44 11.56 -1.98
C TYR A 27 -2.87 11.02 -3.34
N ASP A 28 -2.24 11.47 -4.43
CA ASP A 28 -2.64 11.06 -5.78
C ASP A 28 -2.50 9.55 -6.00
N ASN A 29 -1.44 8.95 -5.48
CA ASN A 29 -1.22 7.52 -5.57
C ASN A 29 -2.25 6.72 -4.77
N ILE A 30 -2.57 7.15 -3.54
CA ILE A 30 -3.59 6.50 -2.72
C ILE A 30 -4.97 6.69 -3.35
N HIS A 31 -5.32 7.92 -3.68
CA HIS A 31 -6.62 8.27 -4.26
C HIS A 31 -6.87 7.52 -5.57
N THR A 32 -5.84 7.39 -6.42
CA THR A 32 -5.94 6.61 -7.66
C THR A 32 -6.13 5.12 -7.39
N GLU A 33 -5.43 4.54 -6.40
CA GLU A 33 -5.61 3.14 -6.02
C GLU A 33 -7.03 2.87 -5.50
N PHE A 34 -7.54 3.77 -4.63
CA PHE A 34 -8.91 3.70 -4.14
C PHE A 34 -9.91 3.83 -5.28
N ARG A 35 -9.74 4.83 -6.16
CA ARG A 35 -10.60 4.99 -7.33
C ARG A 35 -10.61 3.73 -8.18
N ASN A 36 -9.45 3.16 -8.48
CA ASN A 36 -9.36 1.97 -9.32
C ASN A 36 -9.94 0.71 -8.65
N ALA A 37 -9.81 0.58 -7.32
CA ALA A 37 -10.38 -0.52 -6.56
C ALA A 37 -11.91 -0.50 -6.50
N TYR A 38 -12.52 0.69 -6.44
CA TYR A 38 -13.97 0.87 -6.36
C TYR A 38 -14.64 1.15 -7.71
N THR A 39 -13.86 1.40 -8.78
CA THR A 39 -14.40 1.56 -10.13
C THR A 39 -14.82 0.21 -10.69
N ASP A 40 -16.07 0.13 -11.15
CA ASP A 40 -16.54 -1.00 -11.92
C ASP A 40 -16.08 -0.88 -13.37
N TRP A 41 -14.89 -1.43 -13.65
CA TRP A 41 -14.29 -1.41 -14.98
C TRP A 41 -15.15 -2.08 -16.05
N ASN A 42 -16.00 -3.05 -15.67
CA ASN A 42 -16.94 -3.67 -16.60
C ASN A 42 -18.00 -2.67 -17.02
N ALA A 43 -18.58 -1.93 -16.06
CA ALA A 43 -19.55 -0.88 -16.36
C ALA A 43 -18.95 0.27 -17.20
N VAL A 44 -17.66 0.59 -16.98
CA VAL A 44 -16.94 1.59 -17.78
C VAL A 44 -16.73 1.09 -19.22
N ALA A 45 -16.30 -0.16 -19.40
CA ALA A 45 -16.11 -0.76 -20.72
C ALA A 45 -17.43 -0.74 -21.52
N THR A 46 -18.53 -1.16 -20.90
CA THR A 46 -19.86 -1.13 -21.53
C THR A 46 -20.28 0.27 -21.97
N LYS A 47 -20.00 1.31 -21.16
CA LYS A 47 -20.32 2.70 -21.52
C LYS A 47 -19.51 3.23 -22.70
N LEU A 48 -18.30 2.72 -22.90
CA LEU A 48 -17.44 3.08 -24.02
C LEU A 48 -17.70 2.23 -25.27
N GLY A 49 -18.73 1.38 -25.25
CA GLY A 49 -19.09 0.50 -26.36
C GLY A 49 -18.18 -0.72 -26.51
N GLY A 50 -17.40 -1.06 -25.47
CA GLY A 50 -16.56 -2.25 -25.43
C GLY A 50 -17.10 -3.29 -24.44
N GLU A 51 -16.67 -4.54 -24.60
CA GLU A 51 -16.85 -5.59 -23.60
C GLU A 51 -15.51 -5.99 -23.00
N ASN A 52 -15.55 -6.43 -21.73
CA ASN A 52 -14.36 -6.98 -21.10
C ASN A 52 -14.00 -8.31 -21.80
N MET A 53 -12.72 -8.51 -22.09
CA MET A 53 -12.26 -9.71 -22.78
C MET A 53 -11.61 -10.66 -21.79
N VAL A 54 -11.91 -11.95 -21.92
CA VAL A 54 -11.39 -12.99 -21.04
C VAL A 54 -10.44 -13.92 -21.78
N PRO A 55 -9.28 -14.25 -21.20
CA PRO A 55 -8.37 -15.21 -21.79
C PRO A 55 -8.87 -16.62 -21.51
N ALA A 56 -8.86 -17.46 -22.55
CA ALA A 56 -9.07 -18.89 -22.43
C ALA A 56 -7.96 -19.65 -23.17
N ASP A 57 -7.78 -20.90 -22.75
CA ASP A 57 -6.85 -21.82 -23.39
C ASP A 57 -7.33 -22.16 -24.80
N CYS A 58 -6.50 -21.85 -25.80
CA CYS A 58 -6.84 -22.11 -27.20
C CYS A 58 -7.01 -23.60 -27.52
N GLU A 59 -6.40 -24.51 -26.75
CA GLU A 59 -6.57 -25.95 -26.97
C GLU A 59 -7.96 -26.46 -26.58
N LYS A 60 -8.62 -25.74 -25.65
CA LYS A 60 -9.96 -26.06 -25.14
C LYS A 60 -11.02 -25.05 -25.55
N ALA A 61 -10.65 -24.14 -26.45
CA ALA A 61 -11.49 -23.09 -26.98
C ALA A 61 -12.72 -23.68 -27.70
N ARG A 62 -13.91 -23.31 -27.25
CA ARG A 62 -15.19 -23.56 -27.95
C ARG A 62 -15.48 -22.41 -28.92
N GLY A 63 -16.08 -22.72 -30.06
CA GLY A 63 -16.47 -21.71 -31.07
C GLY A 63 -15.45 -21.56 -32.21
N THR A 64 -15.59 -20.48 -32.98
CA THR A 64 -14.85 -20.23 -34.22
C THR A 64 -13.95 -19.00 -34.09
N ALA A 65 -12.67 -19.14 -34.47
CA ALA A 65 -11.71 -18.04 -34.49
C ALA A 65 -12.16 -16.90 -35.41
N GLY A 66 -12.00 -15.66 -34.97
CA GLY A 66 -12.43 -14.44 -35.69
C GLY A 66 -13.93 -14.14 -35.61
N THR A 67 -14.73 -15.05 -35.04
CA THR A 67 -16.16 -14.83 -34.79
C THR A 67 -16.45 -14.80 -33.29
N ASP A 68 -16.06 -15.87 -32.60
CA ASP A 68 -16.34 -16.08 -31.17
C ASP A 68 -15.17 -15.66 -30.27
N TYR A 69 -13.95 -15.84 -30.77
CA TYR A 69 -12.72 -15.45 -30.08
C TYR A 69 -11.66 -14.97 -31.06
N ASN A 70 -10.78 -14.12 -30.57
CA ASN A 70 -9.57 -13.71 -31.29
C ASN A 70 -8.35 -14.37 -30.67
N ARG A 71 -7.51 -14.96 -31.53
CA ARG A 71 -6.25 -15.54 -31.09
C ARG A 71 -5.20 -14.43 -31.08
N ASN A 72 -4.61 -14.18 -29.93
CA ASN A 72 -3.51 -13.25 -29.79
C ASN A 72 -2.16 -13.98 -29.82
N ASP A 73 -1.09 -13.22 -30.05
CA ASP A 73 0.29 -13.71 -30.08
C ASP A 73 0.77 -14.22 -28.71
N ASP A 74 0.02 -13.93 -27.64
CA ASP A 74 0.29 -14.43 -26.29
C ASP A 74 -0.12 -15.89 -26.07
N GLY A 75 -0.62 -16.56 -27.11
CA GLY A 75 -1.02 -17.97 -27.08
C GLY A 75 -2.41 -18.20 -26.50
N PHE A 76 -3.12 -17.14 -26.10
CA PHE A 76 -4.47 -17.22 -25.55
C PHE A 76 -5.54 -16.83 -26.57
N CYS A 77 -6.72 -17.40 -26.36
CA CYS A 77 -7.91 -17.12 -27.14
C CYS A 77 -8.78 -16.17 -26.31
N TRP A 78 -8.93 -14.96 -26.81
CA TRP A 78 -9.61 -13.87 -26.13
C TRP A 78 -11.07 -13.84 -26.57
N TYR A 79 -11.96 -14.03 -25.59
CA TYR A 79 -13.40 -13.99 -25.80
C TYR A 79 -13.99 -12.71 -25.22
N GLU A 80 -14.99 -12.16 -25.91
CA GLU A 80 -15.91 -11.21 -25.28
C GLU A 80 -16.73 -11.92 -24.19
N PHE A 81 -16.97 -11.25 -23.06
CA PHE A 81 -17.67 -11.84 -21.92
C PHE A 81 -19.03 -12.45 -22.28
N SER A 82 -19.79 -11.77 -23.12
CA SER A 82 -21.12 -12.21 -23.57
C SER A 82 -21.03 -13.54 -24.34
N LYS A 83 -20.13 -13.62 -25.31
CA LYS A 83 -19.89 -14.82 -26.13
C LYS A 83 -19.30 -15.95 -25.31
N PHE A 84 -18.37 -15.65 -24.40
CA PHE A 84 -17.80 -16.64 -23.49
C PHE A 84 -18.90 -17.32 -22.67
N ARG A 85 -19.83 -16.56 -22.08
CA ARG A 85 -20.94 -17.14 -21.31
C ARG A 85 -21.90 -17.99 -22.13
N SER A 86 -22.11 -17.62 -23.39
CA SER A 86 -22.93 -18.42 -24.32
C SER A 86 -22.30 -19.79 -24.59
N LEU A 87 -20.97 -19.82 -24.76
CA LEU A 87 -20.21 -21.03 -25.12
C LEU A 87 -19.85 -21.91 -23.92
N TYR A 88 -19.79 -21.32 -22.72
CA TYR A 88 -19.46 -22.01 -21.47
C TYR A 88 -20.56 -21.82 -20.41
N PRO A 89 -21.72 -22.48 -20.57
CA PRO A 89 -22.84 -22.37 -19.64
C PRO A 89 -22.48 -22.84 -18.23
N GLU A 90 -21.43 -23.64 -18.06
CA GLU A 90 -20.89 -24.03 -16.75
C GLU A 90 -20.47 -22.85 -15.85
N TYR A 91 -20.21 -21.67 -16.44
CA TYR A 91 -19.85 -20.46 -15.71
C TYR A 91 -20.98 -19.44 -15.62
N LYS A 92 -22.21 -19.75 -16.05
CA LYS A 92 -23.32 -18.77 -16.07
C LYS A 92 -23.64 -18.23 -14.68
N ASP A 93 -23.54 -19.09 -13.65
CA ASP A 93 -23.90 -18.76 -12.27
C ASP A 93 -22.73 -18.13 -11.50
N VAL A 94 -21.55 -18.02 -12.12
CA VAL A 94 -20.37 -17.40 -11.51
C VAL A 94 -20.39 -15.91 -11.78
N ASN A 95 -20.22 -15.12 -10.72
CA ASN A 95 -20.12 -13.66 -10.80
C ASN A 95 -18.95 -13.22 -11.71
N ASP A 96 -19.14 -12.16 -12.50
CA ASP A 96 -18.20 -11.67 -13.52
C ASP A 96 -16.79 -11.50 -12.95
N LYS A 97 -16.67 -10.82 -11.79
CA LYS A 97 -15.37 -10.57 -11.14
C LYS A 97 -14.65 -11.86 -10.73
N GLU A 98 -15.41 -12.85 -10.29
CA GLU A 98 -14.85 -14.13 -9.87
C GLU A 98 -14.48 -15.00 -11.07
N LEU A 99 -15.28 -14.95 -12.13
CA LEU A 99 -14.99 -15.61 -13.39
C LEU A 99 -13.70 -15.05 -14.00
N ASP A 100 -13.60 -13.73 -14.09
CA ASP A 100 -12.41 -13.02 -14.54
C ASP A 100 -11.18 -13.46 -13.75
N ARG A 101 -11.24 -13.35 -12.42
CA ARG A 101 -10.13 -13.74 -11.55
C ARG A 101 -9.68 -15.17 -11.81
N ARG A 102 -10.60 -16.11 -12.00
CA ARG A 102 -10.28 -17.52 -12.28
C ARG A 102 -9.66 -17.73 -13.65
N LEU A 103 -10.18 -17.08 -14.70
CA LEU A 103 -9.68 -17.22 -16.06
C LEU A 103 -8.29 -16.61 -16.21
N TYR A 104 -8.09 -15.40 -15.68
CA TYR A 104 -6.81 -14.74 -15.64
C TYR A 104 -5.77 -15.48 -14.78
N ALA A 105 -6.17 -16.04 -13.64
CA ALA A 105 -5.30 -16.89 -12.82
C ALA A 105 -4.89 -18.18 -13.57
N LYS A 106 -5.83 -18.83 -14.28
CA LYS A 106 -5.52 -20.00 -15.13
C LYS A 106 -4.58 -19.65 -16.28
N ALA A 107 -4.69 -18.46 -16.85
CA ALA A 107 -3.81 -17.96 -17.90
C ALA A 107 -2.43 -17.49 -17.36
N GLY A 108 -2.17 -17.60 -16.05
CA GLY A 108 -0.91 -17.15 -15.45
C GLY A 108 -0.73 -15.62 -15.47
N LYS A 109 -1.80 -14.87 -15.73
CA LYS A 109 -1.82 -13.40 -15.76
C LYS A 109 -2.73 -12.91 -14.62
N PRO A 110 -2.31 -13.01 -13.35
CA PRO A 110 -3.17 -12.58 -12.24
C PRO A 110 -3.56 -11.11 -12.43
N LEU A 111 -4.87 -10.83 -12.34
CA LEU A 111 -5.37 -9.46 -12.32
C LEU A 111 -4.73 -8.74 -11.14
N VAL A 112 -4.32 -7.48 -11.35
CA VAL A 112 -3.74 -6.67 -10.29
C VAL A 112 -4.80 -6.45 -9.22
N GLU A 113 -4.69 -7.16 -8.10
CA GLU A 113 -5.57 -6.95 -6.95
C GLU A 113 -5.19 -5.64 -6.27
N PHE A 114 -6.07 -4.65 -6.36
CA PHE A 114 -5.89 -3.37 -5.69
C PHE A 114 -6.12 -3.54 -4.19
N HIS A 115 -5.08 -3.24 -3.40
CA HIS A 115 -5.12 -3.31 -1.93
C HIS A 115 -5.02 -1.90 -1.32
N PRO A 116 -6.06 -1.05 -1.49
CA PRO A 116 -6.01 0.36 -1.15
C PRO A 116 -5.70 0.60 0.35
N TRP A 117 -6.29 -0.22 1.22
CA TRP A 117 -6.07 -0.15 2.68
C TRP A 117 -4.65 -0.53 3.08
N GLN A 118 -4.01 -1.47 2.39
CA GLN A 118 -2.62 -1.83 2.68
C GLN A 118 -1.66 -0.72 2.25
N LYS A 119 -1.89 -0.08 1.08
CA LYS A 119 -1.10 1.07 0.66
C LYS A 119 -1.26 2.23 1.64
N LEU A 120 -2.48 2.55 2.05
CA LEU A 120 -2.74 3.57 3.07
C LEU A 120 -2.01 3.25 4.39
N ALA A 121 -2.12 2.02 4.88
CA ALA A 121 -1.46 1.60 6.11
C ALA A 121 0.06 1.75 6.03
N LYS A 122 0.69 1.39 4.91
CA LYS A 122 2.14 1.58 4.70
C LYS A 122 2.53 3.06 4.74
N VAL A 123 1.75 3.93 4.11
CA VAL A 123 2.01 5.38 4.12
C VAL A 123 1.87 5.95 5.53
N VAL A 124 0.80 5.60 6.24
CA VAL A 124 0.59 6.02 7.64
C VAL A 124 1.73 5.53 8.53
N LEU A 125 2.14 4.26 8.37
CA LEU A 125 3.24 3.69 9.12
C LEU A 125 4.55 4.45 8.86
N PHE A 126 4.84 4.82 7.62
CA PHE A 126 6.03 5.61 7.29
C PHE A 126 5.93 7.04 7.84
N ALA A 127 4.80 7.71 7.61
CA ALA A 127 4.56 9.10 8.01
C ALA A 127 4.66 9.30 9.52
N VAL A 128 4.15 8.35 10.32
CA VAL A 128 4.17 8.41 11.79
C VAL A 128 5.42 7.72 12.36
N GLY A 129 5.85 6.62 11.74
CA GLY A 129 6.97 5.81 12.22
C GLY A 129 8.32 6.53 12.11
N VAL A 130 8.56 7.30 11.05
CA VAL A 130 9.83 8.03 10.88
C VAL A 130 10.03 9.07 12.00
N PRO A 131 9.07 9.99 12.27
CA PRO A 131 9.16 10.89 13.42
C PRO A 131 9.37 10.17 14.75
N LEU A 132 8.57 9.14 15.04
CA LEU A 132 8.69 8.38 16.30
C LEU A 132 10.04 7.69 16.45
N GLY A 133 10.58 7.15 15.36
CA GLY A 133 11.92 6.56 15.34
C GLY A 133 13.00 7.56 15.71
N PHE A 134 12.96 8.77 15.14
CA PHE A 134 13.89 9.85 15.52
C PHE A 134 13.74 10.27 16.98
N LEU A 135 12.52 10.32 17.51
CA LEU A 135 12.28 10.65 18.91
C LEU A 135 12.85 9.57 19.83
N ALA A 136 12.60 8.30 19.54
CA ALA A 136 13.13 7.18 20.31
C ALA A 136 14.67 7.18 20.31
N LEU A 137 15.29 7.44 19.15
CA LEU A 137 16.74 7.54 19.02
C LEU A 137 17.31 8.71 19.84
N GLY A 138 16.69 9.88 19.75
CA GLY A 138 17.09 11.07 20.51
C GLY A 138 16.93 10.85 22.02
N TYR A 139 15.87 10.16 22.45
CA TYR A 139 15.64 9.81 23.85
C TYR A 139 16.69 8.81 24.36
N ALA A 140 17.01 7.78 23.58
CA ALA A 140 18.04 6.80 23.94
C ALA A 140 19.42 7.43 24.10
N LEU A 141 19.81 8.33 23.17
CA LEU A 141 21.07 9.08 23.25
C LEU A 141 21.11 10.00 24.48
N PHE A 142 20.00 10.70 24.78
CA PHE A 142 19.91 11.53 25.97
C PHE A 142 20.05 10.72 27.26
N TRP A 143 19.41 9.56 27.33
CA TRP A 143 19.50 8.67 28.48
C TRP A 143 20.92 8.12 28.67
N ALA A 144 21.57 7.70 27.58
CA ALA A 144 22.96 7.24 27.62
C ALA A 144 23.90 8.33 28.14
N VAL A 145 23.82 9.56 27.62
CA VAL A 145 24.70 10.67 28.05
C VAL A 145 24.41 11.10 29.50
N ALA A 146 23.16 11.05 29.95
CA ALA A 146 22.79 11.39 31.33
C ALA A 146 23.29 10.35 32.35
N GLY A 147 23.32 9.06 31.99
CA GLY A 147 23.80 7.98 32.86
C GLY A 147 25.31 8.01 33.14
N PHE A 148 26.11 8.61 32.26
CA PHE A 148 27.57 8.72 32.44
C PHE A 148 28.03 9.99 33.18
N ARG A 149 27.11 10.86 33.65
CA ARG A 149 27.49 11.98 34.53
C ARG A 149 27.74 11.48 35.95
N SER A 150 28.99 11.07 36.21
CA SER A 150 29.49 10.71 37.54
C SER A 150 29.19 11.81 38.57
N GLN A 151 28.62 11.45 39.71
CA GLN A 151 28.48 12.36 40.84
C GLN A 151 29.86 12.88 41.25
N PRO A 152 30.05 14.19 41.49
CA PRO A 152 31.26 14.68 42.14
C PRO A 152 31.34 14.00 43.51
N SER A 153 32.47 13.32 43.76
CA SER A 153 32.76 12.72 45.05
C SER A 153 32.58 13.77 46.13
N LYS A 154 31.67 13.52 47.08
CA LYS A 154 31.61 14.30 48.32
C LYS A 154 32.96 14.13 49.00
N GLN A 155 33.80 15.15 48.92
CA GLN A 155 35.02 15.23 49.69
C GLN A 155 34.62 15.20 51.17
N PRO A 156 35.09 14.22 51.96
CA PRO A 156 34.75 14.17 53.38
C PRO A 156 35.31 15.43 54.08
N PRO A 157 34.60 15.96 55.08
CA PRO A 157 35.05 17.16 55.81
C PRO A 157 36.42 16.90 56.46
N ASN A 158 37.33 17.87 56.31
CA ASN A 158 38.64 17.87 56.93
C ASN A 158 38.50 17.73 58.45
N ALA A 159 39.07 16.66 59.01
CA ALA A 159 39.25 16.49 60.44
C ALA A 159 40.40 17.40 60.90
N GLY A 160 40.08 18.64 61.22
CA GLY A 160 41.04 19.62 61.69
C GLY A 160 40.32 20.75 62.39
N ASP A 161 39.63 20.44 63.50
CA ASP A 161 39.19 21.39 64.51
C ASP A 161 38.64 20.62 65.72
N ILE A 162 39.52 20.07 66.56
CA ILE A 162 39.25 19.94 68.00
C ILE A 162 40.58 20.18 68.71
N SER A 163 40.63 21.31 69.42
CA SER A 163 41.70 21.75 70.34
C SER A 163 41.81 20.88 71.58
#